data_AF-A0A4R4XEH5-F1
#
_entry.id   AF-A0A4R4XEH5-F1
#
_cell.length_a   1.000
_cell.length_b   1.000
_cell.length_c   1.000
_cell.angle_alpha   90.00
_cell.angle_beta   90.00
_cell.angle_gamma   90.00
#
_symmetry.space_group_name_H-M   'P 1'
#
loop_
_entity.id
_entity.type
_entity.pdbx_description
1 polymer ?
#
loop_
_entity_poly.entity_id
_entity_poly.type
_entity_poly.pdbx_seq_one_letter_code
_entity_poly.pdbx_strand_id
1 'polypeptide(L)'
;MVWVLGSVRVLSWLDLGARCNMSLSEEMRREIASLEALPLEDLEEALRHHSAGHTPGFLLRHATLRWQRQVAAALAGMSLTHVQFLVLSSTWWLGREGEAPRQREIAAHAGLEPVLTSQVLKTLERAGHITRDRDVQDARAVRVAVTPAGKDLARRCVVILDKLGEEFFADAMATPGFLDAIRGLAGRDSTGHELPEPGADPG
;
A
#
# COMPACT_ATOMS: atom_id res chain seq x y z
N MET A 1 21.03 -38.67 16.31
CA MET A 1 21.59 -37.30 16.36
C MET A 1 20.71 -36.40 15.52
N VAL A 2 19.70 -35.81 16.16
CA VAL A 2 19.49 -34.36 16.33
C VAL A 2 19.04 -33.66 15.04
N TRP A 3 17.71 -33.56 14.93
CA TRP A 3 17.01 -32.49 14.21
C TRP A 3 16.79 -31.34 15.19
N VAL A 4 17.35 -30.14 14.97
CA VAL A 4 16.81 -28.85 15.43
C VAL A 4 17.37 -27.72 14.55
N LEU A 5 16.53 -26.70 14.34
CA LEU A 5 16.75 -25.33 13.87
C LEU A 5 16.50 -25.14 12.36
N GLY A 6 15.55 -24.32 11.93
CA GLY A 6 14.68 -23.41 12.66
C GLY A 6 13.79 -22.68 11.67
N SER A 7 12.51 -22.61 12.01
CA SER A 7 11.48 -21.89 11.26
C SER A 7 11.82 -20.41 11.13
N VAL A 8 12.47 -20.04 10.03
CA VAL A 8 12.35 -18.67 9.53
C VAL A 8 10.98 -18.61 8.86
N ARG A 9 9.98 -18.14 9.59
CA ARG A 9 8.75 -17.61 9.00
C ARG A 9 9.17 -16.41 8.15
N VAL A 10 9.57 -16.66 6.91
CA VAL A 10 9.45 -15.65 5.86
C VAL A 10 7.97 -15.32 5.85
N LEU A 11 7.62 -14.11 6.32
CA LEU A 11 6.29 -13.56 6.10
C LEU A 11 6.08 -13.58 4.59
N SER A 12 5.39 -14.64 4.17
CA SER A 12 5.12 -14.96 2.79
C SER A 12 4.29 -13.81 2.25
N TRP A 13 4.82 -13.11 1.25
CA TRP A 13 4.07 -12.13 0.49
C TRP A 13 2.76 -12.71 -0.10
N LEU A 14 2.62 -14.04 -0.20
CA LEU A 14 1.37 -14.71 -0.58
C LEU A 14 0.28 -14.59 0.50
N ASP A 15 0.62 -14.46 1.79
CA ASP A 15 -0.38 -14.31 2.87
C ASP A 15 -0.93 -12.87 3.00
N LEU A 16 -0.16 -11.86 2.55
CA LEU A 16 -0.67 -10.50 2.39
C LEU A 16 -1.45 -10.34 1.08
N GLY A 17 -1.05 -11.03 0.00
CA GLY A 17 -1.78 -11.06 -1.27
C GLY A 17 -3.12 -11.80 -1.21
N ALA A 18 -3.29 -12.75 -0.28
CA ALA A 18 -4.53 -13.53 -0.14
C ALA A 18 -5.75 -12.74 0.39
N ARG A 19 -5.56 -11.48 0.82
CA ARG A 19 -6.64 -10.63 1.38
C ARG A 19 -6.88 -9.33 0.62
N CYS A 20 -6.00 -8.95 -0.31
CA CYS A 20 -6.43 -8.07 -1.40
C CYS A 20 -7.43 -8.86 -2.23
N ASN A 21 -8.65 -8.33 -2.39
CA ASN A 21 -9.70 -8.92 -3.20
C ASN A 21 -9.37 -8.83 -4.71
N MET A 22 -8.29 -9.49 -5.12
CA MET A 22 -7.99 -9.86 -6.49
C MET A 22 -7.90 -11.37 -6.52
N SER A 23 -9.06 -12.01 -6.39
CA SER A 23 -9.16 -13.43 -6.71
C SER A 23 -8.77 -13.59 -8.18
N LEU A 24 -7.71 -14.35 -8.47
CA LEU A 24 -7.48 -14.89 -9.81
C LEU A 24 -8.81 -15.43 -10.34
N SER A 25 -9.14 -15.15 -11.61
CA SER A 25 -10.35 -15.68 -12.23
C SER A 25 -10.37 -17.20 -12.09
N GLU A 26 -11.54 -17.80 -11.95
CA GLU A 26 -11.65 -19.27 -11.85
C GLU A 26 -11.03 -19.97 -13.06
N GLU A 27 -11.06 -19.31 -14.22
CA GLU A 27 -10.39 -19.74 -15.44
C GLU A 27 -8.86 -19.74 -15.29
N MET A 28 -8.26 -18.64 -14.85
CA MET A 28 -6.81 -18.54 -14.61
C MET A 28 -6.35 -19.51 -13.51
N ARG A 29 -7.17 -19.72 -12.47
CA ARG A 29 -6.88 -20.72 -11.43
C ARG A 29 -6.86 -22.14 -12.01
N ARG A 30 -7.83 -22.48 -12.87
CA ARG A 30 -7.88 -23.77 -13.56
C ARG A 30 -6.70 -23.94 -14.50
N GLU A 31 -6.35 -22.90 -15.24
CA GLU A 31 -5.19 -22.89 -16.14
C GLU A 31 -3.90 -23.16 -15.36
N ILE A 32 -3.61 -22.39 -14.30
CA ILE A 32 -2.45 -22.59 -13.43
C ILE A 32 -2.43 -24.01 -12.84
N ALA A 33 -3.57 -24.52 -12.39
CA ALA A 33 -3.68 -25.88 -11.84
C ALA A 33 -3.48 -26.98 -12.89
N SER A 34 -3.69 -26.67 -14.18
CA SER A 34 -3.48 -27.60 -15.30
C SER A 34 -2.08 -27.53 -15.92
N LEU A 35 -1.24 -26.57 -15.50
CA LEU A 35 0.13 -26.46 -15.99
C LEU A 35 0.95 -27.65 -15.51
N GLU A 36 1.45 -28.43 -16.46
CA GLU A 36 2.49 -29.41 -16.20
C GLU A 36 3.85 -28.72 -16.08
N ALA A 37 4.80 -29.36 -15.40
CA ALA A 37 6.15 -28.83 -15.28
C ALA A 37 6.79 -28.71 -16.67
N LEU A 38 7.32 -27.53 -17.00
CA LEU A 38 8.03 -27.32 -18.26
C LEU A 38 9.25 -28.25 -18.33
N PRO A 39 9.57 -28.80 -19.52
CA PRO A 39 10.84 -29.46 -19.78
C PRO A 39 12.01 -28.57 -19.32
N LEU A 40 13.11 -29.17 -18.85
CA LEU A 40 14.22 -28.43 -18.24
C LEU A 40 14.82 -27.35 -19.17
N GLU A 41 14.84 -27.64 -20.47
CA GLU A 41 15.29 -26.73 -21.54
C GLU A 41 14.39 -25.50 -21.71
N ASP A 42 13.07 -25.69 -21.69
CA ASP A 42 12.08 -24.61 -21.71
C ASP A 42 12.07 -23.82 -20.39
N LEU A 43 12.37 -24.50 -19.27
CA LEU A 43 12.46 -23.88 -17.95
C LEU A 43 13.64 -22.90 -17.86
N GLU A 44 14.82 -23.25 -18.40
CA GLU A 44 15.96 -22.32 -18.41
C GLU A 44 15.67 -21.06 -19.22
N GLU A 45 15.00 -21.20 -20.36
CA GLU A 45 14.61 -20.07 -21.20
C GLU A 45 13.51 -19.23 -20.54
N ALA A 46 12.50 -19.87 -19.94
CA ALA A 46 11.49 -19.17 -19.15
C ALA A 46 12.10 -18.43 -17.94
N LEU A 47 13.08 -19.04 -17.27
CA LEU A 47 13.81 -18.44 -16.16
C LEU A 47 14.68 -17.27 -16.63
N ARG A 48 15.36 -17.37 -17.78
CA ARG A 48 16.09 -16.24 -18.37
C ARG A 48 15.18 -15.03 -18.57
N HIS A 49 13.99 -15.22 -19.13
CA HIS A 49 13.02 -14.13 -19.28
C HIS A 49 12.54 -13.56 -17.93
N HIS A 50 12.19 -14.43 -16.97
CA HIS A 50 11.68 -14.02 -15.65
C HIS A 50 12.71 -13.34 -14.76
N SER A 51 13.98 -13.76 -14.83
CA SER A 51 15.05 -13.33 -13.92
C SER A 51 15.98 -12.27 -14.52
N ALA A 52 16.04 -12.12 -15.84
CA ALA A 52 16.90 -11.14 -16.51
C ALA A 52 16.29 -9.73 -16.62
N GLY A 53 15.23 -9.41 -15.85
CA GLY A 53 14.64 -8.07 -15.84
C GLY A 53 13.78 -7.74 -17.05
N HIS A 54 13.39 -8.74 -17.85
CA HIS A 54 12.61 -8.51 -19.07
C HIS A 54 11.09 -8.67 -18.87
N THR A 55 10.63 -9.12 -17.70
CA THR A 55 9.18 -9.20 -17.42
C THR A 55 8.67 -7.95 -16.70
N PRO A 56 7.48 -7.43 -17.06
CA PRO A 56 6.85 -6.33 -16.34
C PRO A 56 6.68 -6.60 -14.85
N GLY A 57 6.34 -7.82 -14.46
CA GLY A 57 6.17 -8.20 -13.05
C GLY A 57 7.47 -8.13 -12.24
N PHE A 58 8.61 -8.55 -12.82
CA PHE A 58 9.91 -8.41 -12.18
C PHE A 58 10.28 -6.94 -11.99
N LEU A 59 10.15 -6.13 -13.04
CA LEU A 59 10.46 -4.70 -12.99
C LEU A 59 9.56 -3.95 -12.00
N LEU A 60 8.25 -4.23 -12.00
CA LEU A 60 7.28 -3.64 -11.08
C LEU A 60 7.61 -3.97 -9.61
N ARG A 61 7.98 -5.23 -9.32
CA ARG A 61 8.43 -5.63 -7.98
C ARG A 61 9.68 -4.85 -7.57
N HIS A 62 10.68 -4.77 -8.44
CA HIS A 62 11.92 -4.07 -8.13
C HIS A 62 11.72 -2.56 -7.96
N ALA A 63 10.89 -1.94 -8.80
CA ALA A 63 10.49 -0.54 -8.68
C ALA A 63 9.76 -0.29 -7.35
N THR A 64 8.77 -1.13 -7.02
CA THR A 64 8.02 -1.05 -5.75
C THR A 64 8.94 -1.14 -4.53
N LEU A 65 9.86 -2.11 -4.51
CA LEU A 65 10.79 -2.28 -3.39
C LEU A 65 11.78 -1.11 -3.30
N ARG A 66 12.26 -0.57 -4.43
CA ARG A 66 13.14 0.60 -4.43
C ARG A 66 12.41 1.84 -3.91
N TRP A 67 11.18 2.08 -4.38
CA TRP A 67 10.32 3.16 -3.90
C TRP A 67 10.08 3.06 -2.39
N GLN A 68 9.64 1.89 -1.91
CA GLN A 68 9.39 1.67 -0.47
C GLN A 68 10.62 1.94 0.40
N ARG A 69 11.83 1.56 -0.04
CA ARG A 69 13.07 1.86 0.69
C ARG A 69 13.38 3.35 0.75
N GLN A 70 13.19 4.08 -0.35
CA GLN A 70 13.42 5.52 -0.36
C GLN A 70 12.40 6.26 0.51
N VAL A 71 11.12 5.89 0.43
CA VAL A 71 10.07 6.42 1.32
C VAL A 71 10.42 6.15 2.78
N ALA A 72 10.81 4.92 3.12
CA ALA A 72 11.20 4.59 4.49
C ALA A 72 12.40 5.41 4.98
N ALA A 73 13.42 5.63 4.13
CA ALA A 73 14.57 6.46 4.45
C ALA A 73 14.17 7.92 4.68
N ALA A 74 13.30 8.48 3.83
CA ALA A 74 12.81 9.85 3.95
C ALA A 74 11.96 10.07 5.22
N LEU A 75 11.16 9.07 5.60
CA LEU A 75 10.31 9.13 6.79
C LEU A 75 11.04 8.84 8.10
N ALA A 76 12.21 8.19 8.07
CA ALA A 76 12.97 7.81 9.26
C ALA A 76 13.29 9.01 10.16
N GLY A 77 13.63 10.17 9.57
CA GLY A 77 13.92 11.41 10.30
C GLY A 77 12.70 12.02 11.01
N MET A 78 11.49 11.55 10.71
CA MET A 78 10.22 11.98 11.30
C MET A 78 9.64 10.94 12.26
N SER A 79 10.39 9.88 12.58
CA SER A 79 9.94 8.77 13.44
C SER A 79 8.63 8.10 12.97
N LEU A 80 8.41 8.06 11.66
CA LEU A 80 7.23 7.43 11.05
C LEU A 80 7.64 6.24 10.17
N THR A 81 6.81 5.21 10.16
CA THR A 81 6.82 4.19 9.12
C THR A 81 5.97 4.62 7.93
N HIS A 82 6.18 4.01 6.76
CA HIS A 82 5.35 4.27 5.58
C HIS A 82 3.86 4.01 5.87
N VAL A 83 3.52 2.89 6.51
CA VAL A 83 2.12 2.57 6.84
C VAL A 83 1.52 3.57 7.84
N GLN A 84 2.30 4.05 8.82
CA GLN A 84 1.84 5.11 9.73
C GLN A 84 1.59 6.43 8.99
N PHE A 85 2.45 6.80 8.05
CA PHE A 85 2.23 7.95 7.19
C PHE A 85 0.95 7.79 6.36
N LEU A 86 0.72 6.64 5.72
CA LEU A 86 -0.49 6.41 4.90
C LEU A 86 -1.77 6.57 5.73
N VAL A 87 -1.80 6.02 6.95
CA VAL A 87 -2.95 6.17 7.85
C VAL A 87 -3.11 7.61 8.31
N LEU A 88 -2.03 8.29 8.71
CA LEU A 88 -2.08 9.68 9.19
C LEU A 88 -2.54 10.65 8.08
N SER A 89 -1.98 10.51 6.88
CA SER A 89 -2.33 11.34 5.72
C SER A 89 -3.76 11.06 5.25
N SER A 90 -4.19 9.80 5.19
CA SER A 90 -5.57 9.44 4.87
C SER A 90 -6.57 10.00 5.89
N THR A 91 -6.25 9.92 7.18
CA THR A 91 -7.08 10.49 8.25
C THR A 91 -7.18 12.02 8.11
N TRP A 92 -6.05 12.69 7.82
CA TRP A 92 -6.02 14.13 7.65
C TRP A 92 -6.81 14.57 6.41
N TRP A 93 -6.65 13.86 5.29
CA TRP A 93 -7.31 14.13 4.03
C TRP A 93 -8.82 13.96 4.13
N LEU A 94 -9.30 12.80 4.60
CA LEU A 94 -10.74 12.52 4.71
C LEU A 94 -11.44 13.42 5.74
N GLY A 95 -10.73 13.93 6.74
CA GLY A 95 -11.30 14.82 7.75
C GLY A 95 -11.30 16.31 7.38
N ARG A 96 -10.88 16.69 6.16
CA ARG A 96 -10.68 18.12 5.81
C ARG A 96 -11.98 18.87 5.51
N GLU A 97 -13.00 18.18 5.03
CA GLU A 97 -14.30 18.76 4.65
C GLU A 97 -15.33 18.76 5.79
N GLY A 98 -14.98 18.22 6.95
CA GLY A 98 -15.81 18.38 8.15
C GLY A 98 -15.65 17.25 9.15
N GLU A 99 -16.50 16.25 9.05
CA GLU A 99 -16.62 15.22 10.08
C GLU A 99 -15.40 14.28 10.08
N ALA A 100 -14.91 13.94 11.28
CA ALA A 100 -13.78 13.02 11.44
C ALA A 100 -14.10 11.63 10.83
N PRO A 101 -13.26 11.08 9.93
CA PRO A 101 -13.56 9.84 9.24
C PRO A 101 -13.65 8.65 10.18
N ARG A 102 -14.48 7.66 9.82
CA ARG A 102 -14.53 6.37 10.50
C ARG A 102 -13.28 5.56 10.15
N GLN A 103 -12.84 4.72 11.07
CA GLN A 103 -11.69 3.82 10.86
C GLN A 103 -11.78 2.98 9.58
N ARG A 104 -12.99 2.56 9.19
CA ARG A 104 -13.22 1.80 7.95
C ARG A 104 -12.92 2.62 6.68
N GLU A 105 -13.23 3.91 6.69
CA GLU A 105 -13.00 4.83 5.57
C GLU A 105 -11.50 5.11 5.44
N ILE A 106 -10.81 5.24 6.57
CA ILE A 106 -9.34 5.39 6.60
C ILE A 106 -8.67 4.13 6.05
N ALA A 107 -9.13 2.94 6.44
CA ALA A 107 -8.59 1.67 5.94
C ALA A 107 -8.76 1.54 4.42
N ALA A 108 -9.95 1.88 3.91
CA ALA A 108 -10.27 1.89 2.49
C ALA A 108 -9.34 2.82 1.71
N HIS A 109 -9.30 4.10 2.10
CA HIS A 109 -8.50 5.11 1.44
C HIS A 109 -6.99 4.81 1.48
N ALA A 110 -6.50 4.26 2.59
CA ALA A 110 -5.09 3.87 2.71
C ALA A 110 -4.76 2.57 1.95
N GLY A 111 -5.74 1.85 1.42
CA GLY A 111 -5.53 0.54 0.79
C GLY A 111 -5.09 -0.54 1.78
N LEU A 112 -5.50 -0.44 3.05
CA LEU A 112 -5.04 -1.30 4.14
C LEU A 112 -6.16 -2.13 4.75
N GLU A 113 -5.76 -3.27 5.31
CA GLU A 113 -6.67 -4.12 6.09
C GLU A 113 -7.19 -3.39 7.35
N PRO A 114 -8.47 -3.57 7.74
CA PRO A 114 -9.02 -2.95 8.95
C PRO A 114 -8.26 -3.29 10.23
N VAL A 115 -7.73 -4.52 10.33
CA VAL A 115 -6.95 -4.98 11.49
C VAL A 115 -5.62 -4.23 11.58
N LEU A 116 -4.89 -4.12 10.47
CA LEU A 116 -3.64 -3.38 10.41
C LEU A 116 -3.89 -1.89 10.69
N THR A 117 -4.90 -1.31 10.06
CA THR A 117 -5.31 0.09 10.28
C THR A 117 -5.59 0.36 11.75
N SER A 118 -6.33 -0.53 12.43
CA SER A 118 -6.60 -0.42 13.87
C SER A 118 -5.32 -0.36 14.72
N GLN A 119 -4.33 -1.20 14.41
CA GLN A 119 -3.05 -1.25 15.13
C GLN A 119 -2.21 0.02 14.89
N VAL A 120 -2.20 0.51 13.65
CA VAL A 120 -1.49 1.73 13.27
C VAL A 120 -2.11 2.95 13.95
N LEU A 121 -3.45 3.06 13.96
CA LEU A 121 -4.17 4.11 14.67
C LEU A 121 -3.83 4.13 16.17
N LYS A 122 -3.83 2.98 16.86
CA LYS A 122 -3.40 2.90 18.27
C LYS A 122 -1.97 3.40 18.49
N THR A 123 -1.10 3.28 17.48
CA THR A 123 0.29 3.74 17.58
C THR A 123 0.38 5.24 17.36
N LEU A 124 -0.34 5.79 16.39
CA LEU A 124 -0.42 7.22 16.13
C LEU A 124 -1.10 7.99 17.29
N GLU A 125 -2.10 7.39 17.93
CA GLU A 125 -2.77 7.96 19.11
C GLU A 125 -1.80 8.05 20.30
N ARG A 126 -1.06 6.97 20.59
CA ARG A 126 -0.03 6.96 21.65
C ARG A 126 1.08 7.99 21.40
N ALA A 127 1.38 8.27 20.14
CA ALA A 127 2.34 9.31 19.74
C ALA A 127 1.74 10.73 19.76
N GLY A 128 0.43 10.88 20.05
CA GLY A 128 -0.25 12.17 20.13
C GLY A 128 -0.58 12.80 18.77
N HIS A 129 -0.56 12.03 17.68
CA HIS A 129 -0.84 12.53 16.32
C HIS A 129 -2.32 12.46 15.95
N ILE A 130 -3.11 11.64 16.64
CA ILE A 130 -4.55 11.52 16.42
C ILE A 130 -5.30 11.40 17.76
N THR A 131 -6.61 11.60 17.72
CA THR A 131 -7.56 11.19 18.76
C THR A 131 -8.57 10.20 18.17
N ARG A 132 -9.11 9.32 19.02
CA ARG A 132 -10.12 8.34 18.64
C ARG A 132 -11.32 8.42 19.57
N ASP A 133 -12.49 8.54 18.99
CA ASP A 133 -13.76 8.61 19.71
C ASP A 133 -14.77 7.61 19.16
N ARG A 134 -15.70 7.17 20.01
CA ARG A 134 -16.83 6.36 19.54
C ARG A 134 -17.74 7.25 18.70
N ASP A 135 -18.25 6.71 17.60
CA ASP A 135 -19.21 7.44 16.79
C ASP A 135 -20.53 7.61 17.56
N VAL A 136 -21.06 8.83 17.57
CA VAL A 136 -22.31 9.19 18.26
C VAL A 136 -23.52 8.49 17.63
N GLN A 137 -23.48 8.25 16.33
CA GLN A 137 -24.56 7.62 15.56
C GLN A 137 -24.44 6.08 15.53
N ASP A 138 -23.23 5.55 15.77
CA ASP A 138 -22.96 4.12 15.76
C ASP A 138 -21.89 3.75 16.79
N ALA A 139 -22.30 3.29 17.97
CA ALA A 139 -21.38 2.95 19.05
C ALA A 139 -20.35 1.84 18.71
N ARG A 140 -20.54 1.11 17.58
CA ARG A 140 -19.59 0.11 17.08
C ARG A 140 -18.52 0.73 16.16
N ALA A 141 -18.75 1.94 15.65
CA ALA A 141 -17.79 2.66 14.83
C ALA A 141 -16.87 3.55 15.68
N VAL A 142 -15.65 3.76 15.17
CA VAL A 142 -14.65 4.65 15.75
C VAL A 142 -14.35 5.75 14.76
N ARG A 143 -14.51 7.00 15.18
CA ARG A 143 -14.08 8.18 14.44
C ARG A 143 -12.67 8.57 14.87
N VAL A 144 -11.91 9.10 13.93
CA VAL A 144 -10.51 9.46 14.15
C VAL A 144 -10.27 10.88 13.67
N ALA A 145 -9.79 11.73 14.55
CA ALA A 145 -9.39 13.09 14.22
C ALA A 145 -7.88 13.25 14.32
N VAL A 146 -7.30 14.09 13.46
CA VAL A 146 -5.87 14.42 13.51
C VAL A 146 -5.65 15.57 14.49
N THR A 147 -4.66 15.45 15.37
CA THR A 147 -4.29 16.54 16.29
C THR A 147 -3.54 17.66 15.54
N PRO A 148 -3.36 18.85 16.12
CA PRO A 148 -2.50 19.87 15.52
C PRO A 148 -1.08 19.35 15.22
N ALA A 149 -0.48 18.59 16.14
CA ALA A 149 0.84 17.98 15.96
C ALA A 149 0.84 16.93 14.83
N GLY A 150 -0.22 16.11 14.73
CA GLY A 150 -0.36 15.14 13.63
C GLY A 150 -0.52 15.82 12.27
N LYS A 151 -1.24 16.96 12.22
CA LYS A 151 -1.45 17.72 10.99
C LYS A 151 -0.14 18.33 10.48
N ASP A 152 0.65 18.93 11.37
CA ASP A 152 1.95 19.48 11.00
C ASP A 152 2.95 18.39 10.59
N LEU A 153 2.88 17.22 11.23
CA LEU A 153 3.66 16.05 10.81
C LEU A 153 3.25 15.58 9.41
N ALA A 154 1.95 15.39 9.15
CA ALA A 154 1.43 14.96 7.86
C ALA A 154 1.83 15.92 6.72
N ARG A 155 1.70 17.23 6.94
CA ARG A 155 2.12 18.27 5.99
C ARG A 155 3.59 18.15 5.60
N ARG A 156 4.48 17.99 6.59
CA ARG A 156 5.92 17.82 6.31
C ARG A 156 6.19 16.55 5.51
N CYS A 157 5.53 15.45 5.86
CA CYS A 157 5.69 14.20 5.12
C CYS A 157 5.23 14.32 3.66
N VAL A 158 4.07 14.95 3.41
CA VAL A 158 3.56 15.15 2.03
C VAL A 158 4.58 15.91 1.19
N VAL A 159 5.07 17.05 1.67
CA VAL A 159 6.07 17.85 0.92
C VAL A 159 7.35 17.06 0.62
N ILE A 160 7.80 16.22 1.56
CA ILE A 160 9.00 15.40 1.38
C ILE A 160 8.75 14.30 0.35
N LEU A 161 7.61 13.62 0.42
CA LEU A 161 7.28 12.52 -0.47
C LEU A 161 6.90 12.98 -1.87
N ASP A 162 6.32 14.18 -2.02
CA ASP A 162 6.09 14.81 -3.33
C ASP A 162 7.42 15.05 -4.03
N LYS A 163 8.38 15.70 -3.36
CA LYS A 163 9.74 15.91 -3.92
C LYS A 163 10.47 14.62 -4.24
N LEU A 164 10.36 13.62 -3.36
CA LEU A 164 10.93 12.31 -3.59
C LEU A 164 10.29 11.63 -4.80
N GLY A 165 8.97 11.77 -4.97
CA GLY A 165 8.22 11.26 -6.11
C GLY A 165 8.63 11.95 -7.41
N GLU A 166 8.74 13.28 -7.41
CA GLU A 166 9.24 14.05 -8.56
C GLU A 166 10.60 13.54 -9.03
N GLU A 167 11.54 13.33 -8.11
CA GLU A 167 12.87 12.81 -8.43
C GLU A 167 12.84 11.34 -8.88
N PHE A 168 12.11 10.49 -8.16
CA PHE A 168 12.08 9.05 -8.42
C PHE A 168 11.42 8.70 -9.76
N PHE A 169 10.36 9.43 -10.11
CA PHE A 169 9.56 9.18 -11.31
C PHE A 169 9.92 10.10 -12.48
N ALA A 170 10.93 10.98 -12.36
CA ALA A 170 11.28 11.99 -13.37
C ALA A 170 11.35 11.41 -14.80
N ASP A 171 12.17 10.37 -15.01
CA ASP A 171 12.35 9.75 -16.33
C ASP A 171 11.08 9.01 -16.80
N ALA A 172 10.39 8.33 -15.88
CA ALA A 172 9.19 7.56 -16.19
C ALA A 172 8.03 8.48 -16.61
N MET A 173 7.88 9.63 -15.94
CA MET A 173 6.86 10.64 -16.22
C MET A 173 7.04 11.32 -17.59
N ALA A 174 8.24 11.27 -18.18
CA ALA A 174 8.46 11.71 -19.56
C ALA A 174 7.82 10.77 -20.60
N THR A 175 7.42 9.56 -20.21
CA THR A 175 6.77 8.59 -21.09
C THR A 175 5.27 8.89 -21.21
N PRO A 176 4.74 9.15 -22.42
CA PRO A 176 3.30 9.38 -22.62
C PRO A 176 2.46 8.20 -22.15
N GLY A 177 1.35 8.47 -21.43
CA GLY A 177 0.43 7.44 -20.95
C GLY A 177 0.93 6.62 -19.76
N PHE A 178 2.08 6.97 -19.16
CA PHE A 178 2.64 6.25 -18.01
C PHE A 178 1.66 6.16 -16.83
N LEU A 179 1.03 7.27 -16.45
CA LEU A 179 0.07 7.29 -15.34
C LEU A 179 -1.18 6.44 -15.65
N ASP A 180 -1.68 6.49 -16.88
CA ASP A 180 -2.84 5.69 -17.30
C ASP A 180 -2.53 4.19 -17.25
N ALA A 181 -1.33 3.80 -17.67
CA ALA A 181 -0.87 2.42 -17.57
C ALA A 181 -0.77 1.95 -16.10
N ILE A 182 -0.20 2.78 -15.21
CA ILE A 182 -0.15 2.45 -13.77
C ILE A 182 -1.55 2.38 -13.16
N ARG A 183 -2.47 3.27 -13.52
CA ARG A 183 -3.86 3.24 -13.06
C ARG A 183 -4.57 1.96 -13.49
N GLY A 184 -4.40 1.57 -14.75
CA GLY A 184 -4.91 0.30 -15.26
C GLY A 184 -4.40 -0.92 -14.47
N LEU A 185 -3.14 -0.89 -14.01
CA LEU A 185 -2.55 -1.94 -13.19
C LEU A 185 -2.97 -1.88 -11.71
N ALA A 186 -3.13 -0.68 -11.15
CA ALA A 186 -3.52 -0.47 -9.76
C ALA A 186 -4.97 -0.89 -9.52
N GLY A 187 -5.80 -0.91 -10.57
CA GLY A 187 -7.19 -1.37 -10.50
C GLY A 187 -8.03 -0.50 -9.58
N ARG A 188 -8.89 -1.15 -8.80
CA ARG A 188 -9.71 -0.52 -7.76
C ARG A 188 -9.00 -0.63 -6.41
N ASP A 189 -9.28 0.29 -5.49
CA ASP A 189 -8.74 0.26 -4.12
C ASP A 189 -9.16 -1.03 -3.37
N SER A 190 -8.65 -1.21 -2.14
CA SER A 190 -8.96 -2.39 -1.32
C SER A 190 -10.45 -2.57 -1.01
N THR A 191 -11.29 -1.57 -1.31
CA THR A 191 -12.75 -1.59 -1.17
C THR A 191 -13.52 -1.66 -2.50
N GLY A 192 -12.83 -1.77 -3.63
CA GLY A 192 -13.46 -1.84 -4.95
C GLY A 192 -13.89 -0.47 -5.51
N HIS A 193 -13.45 0.64 -4.92
CA HIS A 193 -13.64 1.97 -5.51
C HIS A 193 -12.53 2.29 -6.49
N GLU A 194 -12.87 3.07 -7.51
CA GLU A 194 -11.89 3.61 -8.45
C GLU A 194 -10.95 4.56 -7.69
N LEU A 195 -9.65 4.48 -7.95
CA LEU A 195 -8.70 5.39 -7.33
C LEU A 195 -9.08 6.84 -7.71
N PRO A 196 -8.94 7.81 -6.79
CA PRO A 196 -9.33 9.18 -7.06
C PRO A 196 -8.60 9.73 -8.30
N GLU A 197 -9.36 10.37 -9.19
CA GLU A 197 -8.84 11.04 -10.37
C GLU A 197 -7.88 12.18 -9.98
N PRO A 198 -6.86 12.50 -10.79
CA PRO A 198 -5.85 13.47 -10.43
C PRO A 198 -6.52 14.86 -10.44
N GLY A 199 -6.57 15.50 -9.28
CA GLY A 199 -7.27 16.78 -9.12
C GLY A 199 -8.77 16.66 -8.80
N ALA A 200 -9.29 15.46 -8.55
CA ALA A 200 -10.60 15.33 -7.92
C ALA A 200 -10.52 15.83 -6.47
N ASP A 201 -11.29 16.87 -6.17
CA ASP A 201 -11.59 17.24 -4.78
C ASP A 201 -12.56 16.17 -4.23
N PRO A 202 -12.27 15.49 -3.10
CA PRO A 202 -13.13 14.48 -2.50
C PRO A 202 -14.49 15.02 -2.06
N GLY A 203 -14.64 16.33 -1.88
CA GLY A 203 -15.91 16.99 -1.58
C GLY A 203 -16.24 17.01 -0.10
#